data_AF-A0A1Q9NR31-F1
#
_entry.id   AF-A0A1Q9NR31-F1
#
_cell.length_a   1.000
_cell.length_b   1.000
_cell.length_c   1.000
_cell.angle_alpha   90.00
_cell.angle_beta   90.00
_cell.angle_gamma   90.00
#
_symmetry.space_group_name_H-M   'P 1'
#
loop_
_entity.id
_entity.type
_entity.pdbx_description
1 polymer ?
#
loop_
_entity_poly.entity_id
_entity_poly.type
_entity_poly.pdbx_seq_one_letter_code
_entity_poly.pdbx_strand_id
1 'polypeptide(L)' 'MREDVKEFGIAVTAICPGSVNTTFGNSSIEDKPGRDYLLEPEDVARTVEYLVNESETSNTKLIELKPRRRKEFR' A
#
# COMPACT_ATOMS: atom_id res chain seq x y z
N MET A 1 6.80 9.70 -17.09
CA MET A 1 7.55 9.66 -15.81
C MET A 1 8.30 8.36 -15.63
N ARG A 2 7.65 7.18 -15.50
CA ARG A 2 8.36 5.90 -15.35
C ARG A 2 9.25 5.56 -16.56
N GLU A 3 8.71 5.65 -17.78
CA GLU A 3 9.50 5.35 -18.99
C GLU A 3 10.70 6.30 -19.12
N ASP A 4 10.49 7.57 -18.77
CA ASP A 4 11.47 8.65 -18.86
C ASP A 4 12.69 8.42 -17.96
N VAL A 5 12.57 7.60 -16.90
CA VAL A 5 13.67 7.31 -15.97
C VAL A 5 14.25 5.90 -16.10
N LYS A 6 13.66 5.07 -16.97
CA LYS A 6 14.02 3.66 -17.14
C LYS A 6 15.47 3.48 -17.59
N GLU A 7 15.96 4.34 -18.47
CA GLU A 7 17.33 4.28 -18.99
C GLU A 7 18.40 4.51 -17.92
N PHE A 8 18.04 5.17 -16.81
CA PHE A 8 18.93 5.42 -15.67
C PHE A 8 18.90 4.29 -14.63
N GLY A 9 18.19 3.20 -14.89
CA GLY A 9 18.05 2.09 -13.94
C GLY A 9 17.17 2.43 -12.73
N ILE A 10 16.32 3.46 -12.82
CA ILE A 10 15.45 3.89 -11.72
C ILE A 10 14.13 3.11 -11.80
N ALA A 11 13.82 2.37 -10.75
CA ALA A 11 12.53 1.71 -10.56
C ALA A 11 11.49 2.71 -10.03
N VAL A 12 10.31 2.76 -10.67
CA VAL A 12 9.18 3.59 -10.22
C VAL A 12 7.93 2.72 -10.10
N THR A 13 7.29 2.78 -8.93
CA THR A 13 6.08 2.01 -8.62
C THR A 13 5.04 2.92 -7.98
N ALA A 14 3.79 2.80 -8.41
CA ALA A 14 2.65 3.43 -7.74
C ALA A 14 2.01 2.45 -6.75
N ILE A 15 1.90 2.86 -5.48
CA ILE A 15 1.19 2.10 -4.45
C ILE A 15 -0.12 2.82 -4.16
N CYS A 16 -1.24 2.15 -4.40
CA CYS A 16 -2.59 2.69 -4.26
C CYS A 16 -3.33 1.93 -3.15
N PRO A 17 -3.12 2.28 -1.88
CA PRO A 17 -3.86 1.67 -0.79
C PRO A 17 -5.30 2.21 -0.72
N GLY A 18 -6.22 1.34 -0.31
CA GLY A 18 -7.50 1.77 0.24
C GLY A 18 -7.33 2.51 1.56
N SER A 19 -8.40 2.64 2.34
CA SER A 19 -8.34 3.32 3.63
C SER A 19 -7.34 2.64 4.58
N VAL A 20 -6.40 3.40 5.12
CA VAL A 20 -5.36 2.93 6.05
C VAL A 20 -5.59 3.54 7.43
N ASN A 21 -5.45 2.72 8.47
CA ASN A 21 -5.56 3.12 9.87
C ASN A 21 -4.35 3.97 10.29
N THR A 22 -4.38 5.26 9.98
CA THR A 22 -3.32 6.23 10.31
C THR A 22 -3.91 7.46 10.98
N THR A 23 -3.05 8.29 11.59
CA THR A 23 -3.43 9.59 12.16
C THR A 23 -3.62 10.69 11.10
N PHE A 24 -3.49 10.35 9.81
CA PHE A 24 -3.65 11.30 8.72
C PHE A 24 -5.10 11.84 8.67
N GLY A 25 -5.25 13.16 8.71
CA GLY A 25 -6.54 13.84 8.62
C GLY A 25 -7.21 14.22 9.95
N ASN A 26 -6.48 14.26 11.07
CA ASN A 26 -6.93 14.75 12.39
C ASN A 26 -8.26 14.17 12.91
N SER A 27 -8.69 13.02 12.40
CA SER A 27 -9.87 12.33 12.92
C SER A 27 -9.42 11.31 13.96
N SER A 28 -9.90 11.43 15.19
CA SER A 28 -9.74 10.41 16.22
C SER A 28 -10.16 9.05 15.66
N ILE A 29 -9.23 8.10 15.57
CA ILE A 29 -9.47 6.73 15.09
C ILE A 29 -10.52 6.01 15.96
N GLU A 30 -10.68 6.46 17.21
CA GLU A 30 -11.59 5.90 18.20
C GLU A 30 -13.08 6.04 17.81
N ASP A 31 -13.43 6.97 16.92
CA ASP A 31 -14.82 7.28 16.55
C ASP A 31 -15.27 6.76 15.17
N LYS A 32 -14.42 6.03 14.42
CA LYS A 32 -14.76 5.58 13.06
C LYS A 32 -15.38 4.17 13.05
N PRO A 33 -16.70 4.02 12.78
CA PRO A 33 -17.28 2.71 12.52
C PRO A 33 -16.64 2.07 11.28
N GLY A 34 -16.26 0.79 11.37
CA GLY A 34 -15.69 0.04 10.25
C GLY A 34 -14.15 -0.11 10.26
N ARG A 35 -13.53 -0.13 11.44
CA ARG A 35 -12.08 -0.42 11.61
C ARG A 35 -11.64 -1.72 10.92
N ASP A 36 -12.55 -2.70 10.83
CA ASP A 36 -12.34 -3.99 10.16
C ASP A 36 -12.22 -3.90 8.63
N TYR A 37 -12.53 -2.74 8.05
CA TYR A 37 -12.40 -2.43 6.62
C TYR A 37 -11.21 -1.51 6.32
N LEU A 38 -10.31 -1.30 7.28
CA LEU A 38 -9.07 -0.55 7.09
C LEU A 38 -7.89 -1.50 6.89
N LEU A 39 -6.94 -1.08 6.07
CA LEU A 39 -5.59 -1.63 6.08
C LEU A 39 -4.85 -1.12 7.31
N GLU A 40 -3.96 -1.94 7.87
CA GLU A 40 -3.00 -1.45 8.85
C GLU A 40 -1.80 -0.82 8.12
N PRO A 41 -1.11 0.18 8.72
CA PRO A 41 0.08 0.78 8.12
C PRO A 41 1.15 -0.24 7.74
N GLU A 42 1.27 -1.31 8.52
CA GLU A 42 2.20 -2.42 8.30
C GLU A 42 1.91 -3.18 6.99
N ASP A 43 0.67 -3.18 6.51
CA ASP A 43 0.33 -3.80 5.22
C ASP A 43 0.95 -3.00 4.06
N VAL A 44 0.93 -1.67 4.15
CA VAL A 44 1.60 -0.80 3.17
C VAL A 44 3.12 -0.92 3.31
N ALA A 45 3.65 -0.91 4.54
CA ALA A 45 5.09 -1.01 4.78
C ALA A 45 5.68 -2.33 4.24
N ARG A 46 5.02 -3.47 4.48
CA ARG A 46 5.42 -4.77 3.92
C ARG A 46 5.39 -4.80 2.39
N THR A 47 4.46 -4.06 1.78
CA THR A 47 4.41 -3.95 0.32
C THR A 47 5.60 -3.15 -0.20
N VAL A 48 5.97 -2.06 0.47
CA VAL A 48 7.18 -1.29 0.12
C VAL A 48 8.43 -2.15 0.29
N GLU A 49 8.55 -2.89 1.40
CA GLU A 49 9.68 -3.81 1.63
C GLU A 49 9.78 -4.87 0.52
N TYR A 50 8.65 -5.45 0.10
CA TYR A 50 8.62 -6.38 -1.02
C TYR A 50 9.16 -5.76 -2.32
N LEU A 51 8.75 -4.52 -2.63
CA LEU A 51 9.18 -3.80 -3.84
C LEU A 51 10.66 -3.42 -3.82
N VAL A 52 11.16 -3.01 -2.65
CA VAL A 52 12.59 -2.65 -2.49
C VAL A 52 13.49 -3.87 -2.69
N ASN A 53 13.00 -5.06 -2.34
CA ASN A 53 13.71 -6.33 -2.52
C ASN A 53 13.41 -7.03 -3.85
N GLU A 54 12.71 -6.37 -4.79
CA GLU A 54 12.44 -6.90 -6.13
C GLU A 54 13.76 -7.09 -6.92
N SER A 55 13.77 -8.00 -7.90
CA SER A 55 14.90 -8.18 -8.82
C SER A 55 15.25 -6.87 -9.55
N GLU A 56 16.54 -6.60 -9.73
CA GLU A 56 17.03 -5.43 -10.48
C GLU A 56 16.61 -5.45 -11.97
N THR A 57 16.21 -6.61 -12.49
CA THR A 57 15.76 -6.79 -13.87
C THR A 57 14.25 -6.66 -14.05
N SER A 58 13.49 -6.55 -12.95
CA SER A 58 12.04 -6.36 -12.99
C SER A 58 11.64 -5.07 -12.28
N ASN A 59 10.47 -4.55 -12.65
CA ASN A 59 9.92 -3.35 -12.02
C ASN A 59 8.41 -3.48 -11.98
N THR A 60 7.86 -3.70 -10.80
CA THR A 60 6.42 -3.69 -10.57
C THR A 60 5.89 -2.28 -10.78
N LYS A 61 4.98 -2.09 -11.75
CA LYS A 61 4.48 -0.76 -12.10
C LYS A 61 3.48 -0.20 -11.09
N LEU A 62 2.56 -1.03 -10.61
CA LEU A 62 1.40 -0.61 -9.82
C LEU A 62 0.95 -1.71 -8.88
N ILE A 63 0.62 -1.34 -7.65
CA ILE A 63 -0.01 -2.20 -6.66
C ILE A 63 -1.26 -1.52 -6.12
N GLU A 64 -2.41 -2.19 -6.24
CA GLU A 64 -3.63 -1.83 -5.51
C GLU A 64 -3.74 -2.70 -4.24
N LEU A 65 -3.81 -2.05 -3.08
CA LEU A 65 -3.99 -2.72 -1.80
C LEU A 65 -5.42 -2.53 -1.30
N LYS A 66 -6.12 -3.64 -1.04
CA LYS A 66 -7.48 -3.63 -0.50
C LYS A 66 -7.57 -4.57 0.71
N PRO A 67 -8.28 -4.19 1.78
CA PRO A 67 -8.53 -5.05 2.91
C PRO A 67 -9.20 -6.36 2.47
N ARG A 68 -8.77 -7.48 3.06
CA ARG A 68 -9.46 -8.77 2.88
C ARG A 68 -10.58 -8.87 3.91
N ARG A 69 -11.78 -9.29 3.46
CA ARG A 69 -12.91 -9.53 4.36
C ARG A 69 -12.54 -10.66 5.34
N ARG A 70 -12.39 -10.35 6.64
CA ARG A 70 -12.09 -11.34 7.68
C ARG A 70 -13.31 -12.27 7.86
N LYS A 71 -13.06 -13.58 8.01
CA LYS A 71 -14.11 -14.62 8.14
C LYS A 71 -14.96 -14.49 9.41
N GLU A 72 -14.50 -13.71 10.38
CA GLU A 72 -15.08 -13.55 11.72
C GLU A 72 -16.37 -12.72 11.75
N PHE A 73 -16.77 -12.13 10.63
CA PHE A 73 -17.94 -11.25 10.48
C PHE A 73 -19.10 -11.91 9.69
N ARG A 74 -19.29 -13.23 9.85
CA ARG A 74 -20.40 -13.98 9.25
C ARG A 74 -21.48 -14.29 10.28
#